data_AF-A0A956RD58-F1
#
_entry.id   AF-A0A956RD58-F1
#
_cell.length_a   1.000
_cell.length_b   1.000
_cell.length_c   1.000
_cell.angle_alpha   90.00
_cell.angle_beta   90.00
_cell.angle_gamma   90.00
#
_symmetry.space_group_name_H-M   'P 1'
#
loop_
_entity.id
_entity.type
_entity.pdbx_description
1 polymer ?
#
loop_
_entity_poly.entity_id
_entity_poly.type
_entity_poly.pdbx_seq_one_letter_code
_entity_poly.pdbx_strand_id
1 'polypeptide(L)'
;TGVAVDSENNIVVVGHVGGGGGGDADIWVRKLDGEDGVAIWTDIHDGPAGGDDRGYGVAVDDKDDVLATGSEEQEDGTLDVWVRKYAAYRAE
;
A
#
# COMPACT_ATOMS: atom_id res chain seq x y z
N THR A 1 0.53 -9.36 -1.87
CA THR A 1 0.21 -8.86 -0.53
C THR A 1 1.42 -9.07 0.36
N GLY A 2 1.65 -8.16 1.30
CA GLY A 2 2.81 -8.20 2.20
C GLY A 2 2.50 -7.58 3.55
N VAL A 3 3.34 -7.91 4.54
CA VAL A 3 3.26 -7.38 5.90
C VAL A 3 4.67 -7.06 6.41
N ALA A 4 4.80 -5.96 7.13
CA ALA A 4 6.01 -5.55 7.83
C ALA A 4 5.64 -4.94 9.20
N VAL A 5 6.64 -4.76 10.05
CA VAL A 5 6.49 -4.20 11.40
C VAL A 5 7.54 -3.10 11.57
N ASP A 6 7.14 -1.97 12.16
CA ASP A 6 8.05 -0.85 12.46
C ASP A 6 8.71 -0.98 13.84
N SER A 7 9.56 -0.02 14.21
CA SER A 7 10.28 -0.05 15.49
C SER A 7 9.38 0.11 16.73
N GLU A 8 8.16 0.61 16.56
CA GLU A 8 7.13 0.77 17.59
C GLU A 8 6.21 -0.46 17.71
N ASN A 9 6.44 -1.51 16.91
CA ASN A 9 5.59 -2.69 16.75
C ASN A 9 4.24 -2.45 16.05
N ASN A 10 4.07 -1.31 15.37
CA ASN A 10 2.93 -1.10 14.50
C ASN A 10 3.05 -1.99 13.26
N ILE A 11 1.90 -2.49 12.79
CA ILE A 11 1.84 -3.42 11.66
C ILE A 11 1.52 -2.63 10.40
N VAL A 12 2.29 -2.85 9.34
CA VAL A 12 2.02 -2.29 8.02
C VAL A 12 1.68 -3.39 7.05
N VAL A 13 0.55 -3.25 6.35
CA VAL A 13 0.04 -4.23 5.39
C VAL A 13 -0.10 -3.57 4.01
N VAL A 14 0.27 -4.30 2.97
CA VAL A 14 0.00 -3.94 1.58
C VAL A 14 -0.79 -5.03 0.87
N GLY A 15 -1.74 -4.62 0.04
CA GLY A 15 -2.55 -5.49 -0.78
C GLY A 15 -3.34 -4.70 -1.80
N HIS A 16 -4.57 -5.13 -2.05
CA HIS A 16 -5.52 -4.43 -2.90
C HIS A 16 -6.93 -4.54 -2.32
N VAL A 17 -7.79 -3.61 -2.69
CA VAL A 17 -9.23 -3.59 -2.37
C VAL A 17 -10.01 -3.53 -3.69
N GLY A 18 -11.17 -4.18 -3.76
CA GLY A 18 -11.93 -4.27 -5.03
C GLY A 18 -11.61 -5.54 -5.84
N GLY A 19 -11.79 -5.49 -7.16
CA GLY A 19 -11.48 -6.60 -8.07
C GLY A 19 -12.50 -7.74 -8.15
N GLY A 20 -13.73 -7.54 -7.67
CA GLY A 20 -14.79 -8.54 -7.74
C GLY A 20 -15.50 -8.57 -9.10
N GLY A 21 -15.35 -9.65 -9.87
CA GLY A 21 -16.22 -9.95 -11.03
C GLY A 21 -16.05 -9.06 -12.28
N GLY A 22 -15.03 -8.21 -12.35
CA GLY A 22 -14.85 -7.29 -13.48
C GLY A 22 -13.45 -6.74 -13.76
N GLY A 23 -12.47 -6.88 -12.86
CA GLY A 23 -11.27 -6.01 -12.87
C GLY A 23 -11.47 -4.89 -11.85
N ASP A 24 -10.56 -3.92 -11.75
CA ASP A 24 -10.69 -2.73 -10.90
C ASP A 24 -10.39 -3.02 -9.42
N ALA A 25 -9.14 -3.41 -9.16
CA ALA A 25 -8.61 -3.51 -7.82
C ALA A 25 -7.67 -2.32 -7.59
N ASP A 26 -7.76 -1.66 -6.44
CA ASP A 26 -6.88 -0.54 -6.09
C ASP A 26 -5.81 -1.00 -5.11
N ILE A 27 -4.59 -0.49 -5.22
CA ILE A 27 -3.54 -0.76 -4.23
C ILE A 27 -4.00 -0.21 -2.88
N TRP A 28 -3.91 -1.04 -1.85
CA TRP A 28 -4.29 -0.69 -0.50
C TRP A 28 -3.11 -0.85 0.45
N VAL A 29 -2.80 0.20 1.20
CA VAL A 29 -1.76 0.19 2.24
C VAL A 29 -2.35 0.67 3.55
N ARG A 30 -2.11 -0.05 4.65
CA ARG A 30 -2.60 0.34 5.98
C ARG A 30 -1.52 0.14 7.02
N LYS A 31 -1.42 1.11 7.94
CA LYS A 31 -0.71 0.97 9.20
C LYS A 31 -1.71 0.82 10.34
N LEU A 32 -1.48 -0.17 11.18
CA LEU A 32 -2.27 -0.53 12.35
C LEU A 32 -1.41 -0.33 13.59
N ASP A 33 -2.02 0.17 14.64
CA ASP A 33 -1.44 0.19 15.98
C ASP A 33 -1.11 -1.24 16.43
N GLY A 34 0.08 -1.41 16.99
CA GLY A 34 0.59 -2.72 17.38
C GLY A 34 -0.10 -3.35 18.60
N GLU A 35 -0.73 -2.54 19.45
CA GLU A 35 -1.34 -2.98 20.70
C GLU A 35 -2.81 -3.37 20.51
N ASP A 36 -3.60 -2.52 19.86
CA ASP A 36 -5.04 -2.71 19.74
C ASP A 36 -5.52 -2.98 18.30
N GLY A 37 -4.63 -2.87 17.31
CA GLY A 37 -4.95 -3.09 15.90
C GLY A 37 -5.81 -1.98 15.29
N VAL A 38 -5.95 -0.83 15.94
CA VAL A 38 -6.66 0.33 15.40
C VAL A 38 -5.88 0.90 14.21
N ALA A 39 -6.58 1.30 13.16
CA ALA A 39 -5.93 1.89 12.00
C ALA A 39 -5.33 3.25 12.35
N ILE A 40 -4.01 3.37 12.23
CA ILE A 40 -3.29 4.66 12.32
C ILE A 40 -3.56 5.46 11.05
N TRP A 41 -3.40 4.81 9.88
CA TRP A 41 -3.73 5.41 8.60
C TRP A 41 -4.02 4.35 7.53
N THR A 42 -4.72 4.77 6.47
CA THR A 42 -4.95 3.99 5.25
C THR A 42 -4.64 4.87 4.04
N ASP A 43 -3.98 4.30 3.04
CA ASP A 43 -3.83 4.87 1.71
C ASP A 43 -4.43 3.89 0.69
N ILE A 44 -5.22 4.42 -0.24
CA ILE A 44 -5.75 3.68 -1.39
C ILE A 44 -5.23 4.39 -2.62
N HIS A 45 -4.63 3.65 -3.53
CA HIS A 45 -4.08 4.16 -4.77
C HIS A 45 -4.78 3.48 -5.95
N ASP A 46 -5.57 4.28 -6.63
CA ASP A 46 -6.20 4.02 -7.92
C ASP A 46 -5.28 4.59 -9.01
N GLY A 47 -4.79 3.71 -9.88
CA GLY A 47 -3.82 3.99 -10.92
C GLY A 47 -4.43 4.78 -12.10
N PRO A 48 -3.61 5.18 -13.08
CA PRO A 48 -4.06 6.05 -14.17
C PRO A 48 -5.23 5.48 -15.00
N ALA A 49 -5.31 4.16 -15.15
CA ALA A 49 -6.36 3.52 -15.92
C ALA A 49 -7.69 3.32 -15.18
N GLY A 50 -7.74 3.52 -13.86
CA GLY A 50 -8.87 3.00 -13.07
C GLY A 50 -8.97 1.48 -13.09
N GLY A 51 -7.84 0.80 -13.33
CA GLY A 51 -7.76 -0.61 -13.72
C GLY A 51 -7.31 -1.52 -12.59
N ASP A 52 -6.58 -2.59 -12.91
CA ASP A 52 -6.17 -3.61 -11.94
C ASP A 52 -4.81 -3.31 -11.30
N ASP A 53 -4.83 -2.50 -10.25
CA ASP A 53 -3.67 -2.07 -9.47
C ASP A 53 -3.47 -2.95 -8.22
N ARG A 54 -2.27 -3.54 -8.09
CA ARG A 54 -2.02 -4.57 -7.08
C ARG A 54 -0.77 -4.33 -6.26
N GLY A 55 -0.97 -4.25 -4.95
CA GLY A 55 0.12 -4.21 -3.97
C GLY A 55 0.71 -5.60 -3.68
N TYR A 56 2.04 -5.71 -3.79
CA TYR A 56 2.75 -6.99 -3.67
C TYR A 56 3.67 -7.07 -2.46
N GLY A 57 4.40 -6.02 -2.12
CA GLY A 57 5.44 -6.08 -1.09
C GLY A 57 5.54 -4.78 -0.29
N VAL A 58 5.90 -4.91 1.00
CA VAL A 58 6.11 -3.79 1.91
C VAL A 58 7.35 -4.05 2.75
N ALA A 59 8.11 -2.99 3.02
CA ALA A 59 9.24 -2.98 3.94
C ALA A 59 9.20 -1.69 4.77
N VAL A 60 9.85 -1.72 5.94
CA VAL A 60 10.05 -0.55 6.79
C VAL A 60 11.56 -0.32 6.89
N ASP A 61 12.00 0.92 6.68
CA ASP A 61 13.42 1.30 6.82
C ASP A 61 13.79 1.66 8.27
N ASP A 62 15.05 2.02 8.49
CA ASP A 62 15.58 2.34 9.83
C ASP A 62 15.04 3.64 10.43
N LYS A 63 14.24 4.41 9.67
CA LYS A 63 13.57 5.63 10.10
C LYS A 63 12.07 5.43 10.28
N ASP A 64 11.62 4.18 10.26
CA ASP A 64 10.20 3.77 10.24
C ASP A 64 9.43 4.27 9.01
N ASP A 65 10.12 4.66 7.94
CA ASP A 65 9.45 4.97 6.70
C ASP A 65 9.01 3.66 6.01
N VAL A 66 7.80 3.68 5.47
CA VAL A 66 7.21 2.52 4.78
C VAL A 66 7.51 2.61 3.30
N LEU A 67 8.07 1.54 2.71
CA LEU A 67 8.17 1.36 1.27
C LEU A 67 7.18 0.28 0.83
N ALA A 68 6.24 0.63 -0.04
CA ALA A 68 5.30 -0.30 -0.65
C ALA A 68 5.57 -0.43 -2.15
N THR A 69 5.35 -1.64 -2.68
CA THR A 69 5.60 -2.01 -4.08
C THR A 69 4.42 -2.75 -4.66
N GLY A 70 4.17 -2.57 -5.95
CA GLY A 70 3.04 -3.13 -6.67
C GLY A 70 3.18 -3.01 -8.18
N SER A 71 2.10 -3.30 -8.89
CA SER A 71 1.91 -2.92 -10.29
C SER A 71 0.68 -2.04 -10.43
N GLU A 72 0.71 -1.09 -11.35
CA GLU A 72 -0.45 -0.27 -11.71
C GLU A 72 -0.73 -0.31 -13.22
N GLU A 73 -2.00 -0.28 -13.61
CA GLU A 73 -2.44 -0.29 -14.99
C GLU A 73 -2.43 1.12 -15.59
N GLN A 74 -1.83 1.24 -16.78
CA GLN A 74 -1.75 2.48 -17.55
C GLN A 74 -2.90 2.57 -18.56
N GLU A 75 -3.22 3.79 -19.03
CA GLU A 75 -4.33 4.01 -19.98
C GLU A 75 -4.21 3.19 -21.29
N ASP A 76 -3.01 2.72 -21.63
CA ASP A 76 -2.75 1.87 -22.80
C ASP A 76 -2.89 0.35 -22.53
N GLY A 77 -3.29 -0.03 -21.31
CA GLY A 77 -3.48 -1.42 -20.86
C GLY A 77 -2.19 -2.14 -20.47
N THR A 78 -1.06 -1.43 -20.42
CA THR A 78 0.20 -1.99 -19.89
C THR A 78 0.26 -1.86 -18.36
N LEU A 79 1.15 -2.64 -17.74
CA LEU A 79 1.40 -2.58 -16.30
C LEU A 79 2.76 -1.93 -16.04
N ASP A 80 2.77 -0.89 -15.22
CA ASP A 80 3.98 -0.25 -14.71
C ASP A 80 4.27 -0.67 -13.27
N VAL A 81 5.54 -0.53 -12.88
CA VAL A 81 5.96 -0.77 -11.50
C VAL A 81 5.52 0.41 -10.64
N TRP A 82 4.72 0.12 -9.62
CA TRP A 82 4.35 1.10 -8.61
C TRP A 82 5.26 0.97 -7.39
N VAL A 83 5.83 2.09 -6.94
CA VAL A 83 6.59 2.19 -5.69
C VAL A 83 6.17 3.45 -4.95
N ARG A 84 5.85 3.32 -3.66
CA ARG A 84 5.52 4.47 -2.81
C ARG A 84 6.28 4.40 -1.49
N LYS A 85 6.80 5.57 -1.08
CA LYS A 85 7.37 5.79 0.24
C LYS A 85 6.39 6.61 1.09
N TYR A 86 6.09 6.14 2.30
CA TYR A 86 5.35 6.89 3.30
C TYR A 86 6.29 7.25 4.44
N ALA A 87 6.45 8.55 4.70
CA ALA A 87 7.29 9.00 5.80
C ALA A 87 6.67 8.61 7.16
N ALA A 88 7.51 8.23 8.12
CA ALA A 88 7.10 7.94 9.50
C ALA A 88 6.41 9.16 10.15
N TYR A 89 6.91 10.35 9.83
CA TYR A 89 6.32 11.63 10.22
C TYR A 89 5.67 12.30 9.02
N ARG A 90 4.34 12.48 9.06
CA ARG A 90 3.65 13.40 8.15
C ARG A 90 3.59 14.76 8.84
N ALA A 91 4.37 15.72 8.34
CA ALA A 91 4.15 17.12 8.70
C ALA A 91 2.76 17.52 8.20
N GLU A 92 1.96 18.12 9.07
CA GLU A 92 0.68 18.74 8.73
C GLU A 92 0.86 19.96 7.80
#